data_AF-A0A0J6WFT2-F1
#
_entry.id   AF-A0A0J6WFT2-F1
#
_cell.length_a   1.000
_cell.length_b   1.000
_cell.length_c   1.000
_cell.angle_alpha   90.00
_cell.angle_beta   90.00
_cell.angle_gamma   90.00
#
_symmetry.space_group_name_H-M   'P 1'
#
loop_
_entity.id
_entity.type
_entity.pdbx_description
1 polymer ?
#
loop_
_entity_poly.entity_id
_entity_poly.type
_entity_poly.pdbx_seq_one_letter_code
_entity_poly.pdbx_strand_id
1 'polypeptide(L)'
;MGKHSRQRAEQFAIRRWLQLGAASAGVSAALLGGSLLAEHTMGVASADGADGSSAAASAGDGGGPAETAGSRGPKASAERDKPAEADGTDDDARDAATRDDEPDTDAADSDADEASEPDTDDTGDTDEAVSKAAEDDSDAVIEKTAATRPSRQERVSQAINDMTAEALEWIDNRPVSDARKERLEEAWAATRRTLFNQAPTVNPVQVTGVMDGPIAGTIGAEDPDGDRIVYRVVKKPTTGTVTLNRDGSYSYTPGEGFNGVDVFVVRARDLGLHVNLLDWFRPPATRAESVINHRAITYDFTWVGDEWTADRKAAFQRAADYIAGFFVVRTPIVLSYELNAINDPDYLVNADTLAAFTEPPGFLQTSIQHEVITGVDVENGALQAFLNWNFAWKWATGDVVADDELDFQNTARHELLHSFGIYSLTGSDLGLWSVYDSFLTTADGTSLFGPDGKLRPDAEDYLNGLNGGAYFGGPHAIAAYGKPIPLSHQGSPSHLDRFVFSGNDYKLMNDKSPGTGWHNVRFISPIEYAMLQDLGFTMRPEPIS
;
A
#
# COMPACT_ATOMS: atom_id res chain seq x y z
N MET A 1 3.93 70.52 45.34
CA MET A 1 4.18 69.71 44.13
C MET A 1 4.13 68.24 44.53
N GLY A 2 3.53 67.28 43.80
CA GLY A 2 2.64 67.38 42.64
C GLY A 2 2.32 65.98 42.05
N LYS A 3 1.03 65.69 41.82
CA LYS A 3 0.44 64.58 41.00
C LYS A 3 0.84 63.13 41.35
N HIS A 4 -0.11 62.37 41.92
CA HIS A 4 -0.29 60.95 41.63
C HIS A 4 -1.40 60.77 40.59
N SER A 5 -1.10 60.15 39.45
CA SER A 5 -2.07 59.76 38.43
C SER A 5 -2.56 58.33 38.64
N ARG A 6 -3.87 58.10 38.51
CA ARG A 6 -4.49 56.77 38.55
C ARG A 6 -3.94 55.90 37.41
N GLN A 7 -3.44 54.71 37.72
CA GLN A 7 -3.34 53.61 36.76
C GLN A 7 -4.53 52.67 36.98
N ARG A 8 -5.26 52.36 35.90
CA ARG A 8 -6.23 51.25 35.89
C ARG A 8 -5.44 49.95 35.72
N ALA A 9 -5.68 48.99 36.61
CA ALA A 9 -5.36 47.60 36.34
C ALA A 9 -6.37 46.99 35.34
N GLU A 10 -6.07 45.76 34.93
CA GLU A 10 -6.91 44.84 34.14
C GLU A 10 -7.03 45.09 32.62
N GLN A 11 -6.66 44.03 31.87
CA GLN A 11 -7.09 43.59 30.52
C GLN A 11 -5.98 43.20 29.52
N PHE A 12 -4.69 43.35 29.83
CA PHE A 12 -3.62 43.16 28.82
C PHE A 12 -2.89 41.80 28.76
N ALA A 13 -3.22 40.82 29.61
CA ALA A 13 -2.51 39.52 29.64
C ALA A 13 -3.10 38.43 28.73
N ILE A 14 -4.43 38.37 28.57
CA ILE A 14 -5.11 37.22 27.93
C ILE A 14 -5.21 37.36 26.41
N ARG A 15 -5.38 38.59 25.88
CA ARG A 15 -5.58 38.80 24.42
C ARG A 15 -4.31 38.61 23.57
N ARG A 16 -3.12 38.62 24.16
CA ARG A 16 -1.85 38.47 23.42
C ARG A 16 -1.49 37.02 23.10
N TRP A 17 -2.02 36.05 23.87
CA TRP A 17 -1.83 34.61 23.61
C TRP A 17 -2.59 34.09 22.38
N LEU A 18 -3.70 34.75 22.00
CA LEU A 18 -4.57 34.31 20.89
C LEU A 18 -4.34 35.04 19.56
N GLN A 19 -3.34 35.93 19.47
CA GLN A 19 -3.02 36.66 18.23
C GLN A 19 -1.66 36.30 17.61
N LEU A 20 -0.88 35.41 18.23
CA LEU A 20 0.45 35.02 17.74
C LEU A 20 0.42 33.69 16.96
N GLY A 21 -0.38 33.65 15.90
CA GLY A 21 -0.30 32.61 14.86
C GLY A 21 0.78 32.89 13.80
N ALA A 22 1.75 33.77 14.08
CA ALA A 22 2.72 34.28 13.10
C ALA A 22 4.06 34.76 13.71
N ALA A 23 4.54 34.13 14.80
CA ALA A 23 5.88 34.40 15.35
C ALA A 23 6.44 33.20 16.17
N SER A 24 6.86 32.15 15.46
CA SER A 24 7.51 30.95 16.02
C SER A 24 8.74 31.28 16.87
N ALA A 25 9.69 32.04 16.31
CA ALA A 25 11.00 32.33 16.92
C ALA A 25 10.96 32.97 18.33
N GLY A 26 9.88 33.69 18.67
CA GLY A 26 9.76 34.38 19.97
C GLY A 26 9.40 33.46 21.14
N VAL A 27 8.69 32.37 20.88
CA VAL A 27 8.19 31.46 21.92
C VAL A 27 9.29 30.49 22.36
N SER A 28 10.07 29.96 21.41
CA SER A 28 11.20 29.06 21.68
C SER A 28 12.26 29.72 22.59
N ALA A 29 12.59 30.98 22.32
CA ALA A 29 13.53 31.74 23.16
C ALA A 29 13.01 32.00 24.59
N ALA A 30 11.69 32.20 24.75
CA ALA A 30 11.08 32.40 26.06
C ALA A 30 11.03 31.11 26.90
N LEU A 31 10.74 29.97 26.27
CA LEU A 31 10.73 28.66 26.94
C LEU A 31 12.15 28.22 27.35
N LEU A 32 13.14 28.34 26.45
CA LEU A 32 14.55 28.09 26.76
C LEU A 32 15.10 29.06 27.83
N GLY A 33 14.66 30.32 27.82
CA GLY A 33 14.99 31.30 28.86
C GLY A 33 14.40 30.94 30.24
N GLY A 34 13.23 30.29 30.27
CA GLY A 34 12.59 29.83 31.51
C GLY A 34 13.31 28.64 32.16
N SER A 35 13.80 27.68 31.37
CA SER A 35 14.53 26.51 31.89
C SER A 35 15.89 26.86 32.49
N LEU A 36 16.52 27.96 32.03
CA LEU A 36 17.80 28.47 32.53
C LEU A 36 17.71 29.24 33.86
N LEU A 37 16.50 29.48 34.40
CA LEU A 37 16.29 30.25 35.63
C LEU A 37 15.82 29.39 36.83
N ALA A 38 15.75 28.08 36.67
CA ALA A 38 15.37 27.14 37.73
C ALA A 38 16.61 26.55 38.44
N GLU A 39 17.26 27.35 39.30
CA GLU A 39 18.18 26.82 40.32
C GLU A 39 17.38 26.07 41.41
N HIS A 40 16.86 24.89 41.08
CA HIS A 40 16.38 23.96 42.10
C HIS A 40 17.56 23.14 42.62
N THR A 41 18.06 23.55 43.79
CA THR A 41 18.85 22.73 44.68
C THR A 41 18.06 21.48 45.08
N MET A 42 18.23 20.39 44.34
CA MET A 42 17.82 19.07 44.83
C MET A 42 18.75 18.69 45.98
N GLY A 43 18.24 18.84 47.20
CA GLY A 43 18.91 18.35 48.40
C GLY A 43 19.07 16.84 48.32
N VAL A 44 20.31 16.38 48.27
CA VAL A 44 20.64 14.96 48.44
C VAL A 44 20.25 14.57 49.87
N ALA A 45 19.21 13.76 50.01
CA ALA A 45 18.87 13.15 51.29
C ALA A 45 19.91 12.08 51.63
N SER A 46 20.90 12.44 52.44
CA SER A 46 21.77 11.47 53.09
C SER A 46 20.96 10.62 54.06
N ALA A 47 21.09 9.30 53.96
CA ALA A 47 20.70 8.36 55.00
C ALA A 47 21.93 7.50 55.31
N ASP A 48 22.37 7.51 56.57
CA ASP A 48 23.53 6.73 57.02
C ASP A 48 23.31 6.21 58.45
N GLY A 49 23.68 4.96 58.70
CA GLY A 49 23.47 4.18 59.94
C GLY A 49 22.02 3.71 60.20
N ALA A 50 21.74 2.47 60.61
CA ALA A 50 22.53 1.24 60.81
C ALA A 50 21.53 0.04 60.81
N ASP A 51 21.87 -1.26 60.85
CA ASP A 51 23.13 -2.02 60.99
C ASP A 51 22.94 -3.41 60.33
N GLY A 52 23.97 -4.26 60.19
CA GLY A 52 23.81 -5.69 59.90
C GLY A 52 24.86 -6.34 58.98
N SER A 53 25.93 -6.87 59.59
CA SER A 53 26.82 -7.98 59.16
C SER A 53 26.38 -8.87 57.96
N SER A 54 27.26 -9.43 57.11
CA SER A 54 28.72 -9.66 57.23
C SER A 54 29.38 -10.11 55.90
N ALA A 55 30.71 -9.86 55.75
CA ALA A 55 31.81 -10.69 55.17
C ALA A 55 31.54 -11.64 53.95
N ALA A 56 32.45 -11.88 52.98
CA ALA A 56 33.88 -11.61 52.76
C ALA A 56 34.17 -11.70 51.23
N ALA A 57 34.97 -10.84 50.57
CA ALA A 57 36.45 -10.75 50.49
C ALA A 57 37.13 -11.60 49.37
N SER A 58 38.27 -11.10 48.86
CA SER A 58 39.13 -11.57 47.72
C SER A 58 38.53 -11.41 46.31
N ALA A 59 39.13 -10.72 45.31
CA ALA A 59 40.52 -10.59 44.82
C ALA A 59 40.98 -11.81 43.96
N GLY A 60 41.73 -11.69 42.84
CA GLY A 60 42.30 -10.51 42.13
C GLY A 60 41.96 -10.54 40.61
N ASP A 61 42.37 -9.55 39.80
CA ASP A 61 43.70 -9.45 39.14
C ASP A 61 44.01 -10.62 38.18
N GLY A 62 44.33 -10.44 36.89
CA GLY A 62 44.46 -9.22 36.08
C GLY A 62 45.01 -9.55 34.68
N GLY A 63 45.22 -8.53 33.83
CA GLY A 63 46.24 -8.56 32.76
C GLY A 63 45.99 -9.34 31.45
N GLY A 64 45.27 -8.70 30.51
CA GLY A 64 45.83 -8.32 29.20
C GLY A 64 46.05 -9.38 28.07
N PRO A 65 46.33 -8.93 26.82
CA PRO A 65 46.05 -9.70 25.61
C PRO A 65 47.23 -9.94 24.64
N ALA A 66 47.08 -10.91 23.73
CA ALA A 66 47.77 -11.09 22.43
C ALA A 66 47.03 -12.21 21.64
N GLU A 67 46.55 -12.00 20.41
CA GLU A 67 47.24 -12.30 19.13
C GLU A 67 47.63 -13.80 18.92
N THR A 68 47.48 -14.45 17.76
CA THR A 68 47.06 -14.06 16.39
C THR A 68 46.65 -15.30 15.56
N ALA A 69 45.90 -15.07 14.45
CA ALA A 69 45.90 -15.76 13.15
C ALA A 69 45.81 -17.33 13.01
N GLY A 70 45.12 -17.81 11.97
CA GLY A 70 45.31 -19.20 11.48
C GLY A 70 44.20 -19.83 10.64
N SER A 71 44.01 -19.37 9.40
CA SER A 71 43.04 -19.89 8.42
C SER A 71 43.08 -21.40 8.10
N ARG A 72 41.90 -21.95 7.73
CA ARG A 72 41.59 -22.96 6.65
C ARG A 72 40.75 -24.17 7.12
N GLY A 73 39.55 -24.31 6.56
CA GLY A 73 38.92 -25.63 6.32
C GLY A 73 39.25 -26.11 4.89
N PRO A 74 38.38 -26.92 4.24
CA PRO A 74 37.46 -27.92 4.78
C PRO A 74 37.73 -29.32 4.15
N LYS A 75 37.00 -30.36 4.53
CA LYS A 75 36.75 -31.51 3.63
C LYS A 75 35.54 -32.35 4.05
N ALA A 76 34.72 -32.70 3.05
CA ALA A 76 33.59 -33.62 3.18
C ALA A 76 34.02 -35.08 2.96
N SER A 77 33.16 -36.03 3.33
CA SER A 77 33.12 -37.40 2.82
C SER A 77 31.71 -37.94 2.96
N ALA A 78 31.29 -38.78 2.02
CA ALA A 78 29.95 -39.34 1.94
C ALA A 78 29.99 -40.87 1.77
N GLU A 79 28.78 -41.45 1.72
CA GLU A 79 28.41 -42.79 1.23
C GLU A 79 28.34 -43.99 2.21
N ARG A 80 27.09 -44.49 2.30
CA ARG A 80 26.60 -45.89 2.20
C ARG A 80 27.17 -46.97 3.13
N ASP A 81 26.26 -47.67 3.83
CA ASP A 81 25.71 -48.93 3.28
C ASP A 81 24.39 -49.40 3.92
N LYS A 82 23.61 -50.18 3.15
CA LYS A 82 22.51 -51.09 3.55
C LYS A 82 23.05 -52.55 3.44
N PRO A 83 22.44 -53.66 3.95
CA PRO A 83 20.99 -53.94 3.98
C PRO A 83 20.46 -54.86 5.13
N ALA A 84 19.15 -55.16 5.14
CA ALA A 84 18.54 -56.50 5.35
C ALA A 84 16.98 -56.40 5.38
N GLU A 85 16.27 -57.49 5.05
CA GLU A 85 14.79 -57.56 4.88
C GLU A 85 14.10 -58.60 5.82
N ALA A 86 12.76 -58.65 5.73
CA ALA A 86 11.82 -59.72 6.16
C ALA A 86 11.43 -59.75 7.67
N ASP A 87 10.23 -60.18 8.10
CA ASP A 87 9.08 -60.84 7.44
C ASP A 87 7.76 -60.69 8.27
N GLY A 88 6.59 -61.07 7.71
CA GLY A 88 5.32 -61.38 8.40
C GLY A 88 4.36 -60.19 8.67
N THR A 89 3.16 -60.04 8.09
CA THR A 89 1.91 -60.86 7.95
C THR A 89 0.99 -60.93 9.19
N ASP A 90 -0.19 -60.34 9.01
CA ASP A 90 -1.56 -60.69 9.49
C ASP A 90 -1.85 -60.99 10.98
N ASP A 91 -2.89 -60.32 11.53
CA ASP A 91 -4.16 -61.02 11.86
C ASP A 91 -5.34 -60.07 12.21
N ASP A 92 -6.54 -60.63 12.03
CA ASP A 92 -7.94 -60.18 12.26
C ASP A 92 -8.24 -59.06 13.31
N ALA A 93 -9.22 -58.14 13.17
CA ALA A 93 -10.58 -58.11 12.59
C ALA A 93 -11.75 -58.42 13.57
N ARG A 94 -12.84 -57.64 13.40
CA ARG A 94 -14.18 -57.74 14.05
C ARG A 94 -14.26 -57.17 15.49
N ASP A 95 -15.38 -56.56 15.93
CA ASP A 95 -16.77 -56.77 15.50
C ASP A 95 -17.62 -55.49 15.36
N ALA A 96 -18.69 -55.59 14.57
CA ALA A 96 -19.85 -54.68 14.58
C ALA A 96 -20.97 -55.31 15.47
N ALA A 97 -22.19 -54.82 15.67
CA ALA A 97 -23.02 -53.89 14.92
C ALA A 97 -24.31 -53.53 15.73
N THR A 98 -24.87 -52.32 15.54
CA THR A 98 -26.33 -52.02 15.53
C THR A 98 -27.14 -52.22 16.86
N ARG A 99 -28.36 -51.70 17.11
CA ARG A 99 -29.46 -51.12 16.31
C ARG A 99 -30.20 -49.97 17.06
N ASP A 100 -30.72 -49.02 16.27
CA ASP A 100 -32.10 -48.48 16.17
C ASP A 100 -32.96 -48.16 17.42
N ASP A 101 -33.54 -46.93 17.47
CA ASP A 101 -34.98 -46.63 17.66
C ASP A 101 -35.28 -45.10 17.78
N GLU A 102 -36.39 -44.65 17.15
CA GLU A 102 -37.08 -43.34 17.22
C GLU A 102 -38.62 -43.63 17.31
N PRO A 103 -39.57 -42.68 17.58
CA PRO A 103 -39.55 -41.32 18.16
C PRO A 103 -40.63 -41.13 19.29
N ASP A 104 -41.21 -39.91 19.42
CA ASP A 104 -42.43 -39.48 20.18
C ASP A 104 -42.37 -39.35 21.74
N THR A 105 -43.05 -38.42 22.46
CA THR A 105 -43.81 -37.16 22.16
C THR A 105 -43.93 -36.26 23.42
N ASP A 106 -44.45 -35.02 23.23
CA ASP A 106 -45.33 -34.22 24.15
C ASP A 106 -44.80 -32.99 24.94
N ALA A 107 -45.29 -31.82 24.50
CA ALA A 107 -45.87 -30.66 25.24
C ALA A 107 -45.04 -29.90 26.31
N ALA A 108 -45.13 -28.57 26.50
CA ALA A 108 -45.84 -27.43 25.88
C ALA A 108 -44.89 -26.18 26.02
N ASP A 109 -45.06 -25.02 25.38
CA ASP A 109 -46.27 -24.18 25.27
C ASP A 109 -46.16 -23.23 24.06
N SER A 110 -47.30 -22.74 23.56
CA SER A 110 -47.38 -21.81 22.42
C SER A 110 -47.35 -20.34 22.85
N ASP A 111 -46.96 -19.46 21.93
CA ASP A 111 -47.91 -18.51 21.31
C ASP A 111 -47.22 -17.69 20.21
N ALA A 112 -47.93 -17.45 19.12
CA ALA A 112 -47.48 -16.72 17.94
C ALA A 112 -48.59 -15.80 17.42
N ASP A 113 -48.18 -14.76 16.69
CA ASP A 113 -49.01 -13.81 15.94
C ASP A 113 -49.91 -12.88 16.82
N GLU A 114 -50.31 -11.67 16.41
CA GLU A 114 -50.58 -11.19 15.06
C GLU A 114 -50.37 -9.65 14.90
N ALA A 115 -50.49 -9.18 13.65
CA ALA A 115 -50.20 -7.87 13.08
C ALA A 115 -50.82 -6.59 13.69
N SER A 116 -50.16 -5.44 13.44
CA SER A 116 -50.79 -4.24 12.84
C SER A 116 -49.78 -3.16 12.39
N GLU A 117 -49.93 -2.65 11.16
CA GLU A 117 -49.37 -1.34 10.74
C GLU A 117 -50.41 -0.21 10.99
N PRO A 118 -50.36 1.02 10.38
CA PRO A 118 -50.11 2.23 11.17
C PRO A 118 -51.23 3.30 11.05
N ASP A 119 -51.18 4.35 11.88
CA ASP A 119 -51.91 5.62 11.69
C ASP A 119 -51.21 6.74 12.48
N THR A 120 -50.64 7.76 11.83
CA THR A 120 -51.18 9.11 11.47
C THR A 120 -51.28 10.14 12.61
N ASP A 121 -50.60 11.27 12.40
CA ASP A 121 -50.99 12.68 12.68
C ASP A 121 -49.73 13.52 12.38
N ASP A 122 -49.57 14.17 11.22
CA ASP A 122 -50.25 15.38 10.71
C ASP A 122 -50.07 16.64 11.59
N THR A 123 -49.45 17.69 11.01
CA THR A 123 -50.01 19.06 10.97
C THR A 123 -49.08 20.05 10.24
N GLY A 124 -49.63 20.78 9.25
CA GLY A 124 -49.10 22.03 8.66
C GLY A 124 -48.17 21.84 7.45
N ASP A 125 -48.56 22.01 6.18
CA ASP A 125 -49.24 23.17 5.53
C ASP A 125 -48.35 24.44 5.61
N THR A 126 -48.01 25.18 4.54
CA THR A 126 -48.80 25.50 3.34
C THR A 126 -48.03 25.70 2.02
N ASP A 127 -48.82 25.71 0.93
CA ASP A 127 -48.75 26.55 -0.29
C ASP A 127 -48.05 26.11 -1.59
N GLU A 128 -48.81 26.31 -2.66
CA GLU A 128 -48.56 26.01 -4.07
C GLU A 128 -47.67 27.07 -4.76
N ALA A 129 -46.90 26.66 -5.78
CA ALA A 129 -46.66 27.52 -6.95
C ALA A 129 -46.29 26.73 -8.23
N VAL A 130 -47.12 26.93 -9.25
CA VAL A 130 -47.07 26.39 -10.61
C VAL A 130 -45.73 26.64 -11.35
N SER A 131 -45.38 25.67 -12.21
CA SER A 131 -44.28 25.66 -13.18
C SER A 131 -44.04 26.94 -14.00
N LYS A 132 -42.77 27.24 -14.29
CA LYS A 132 -42.36 27.87 -15.56
C LYS A 132 -40.94 27.44 -15.96
N ALA A 133 -40.72 27.25 -17.27
CA ALA A 133 -39.45 26.84 -17.86
C ALA A 133 -38.64 28.05 -18.41
N ALA A 134 -37.43 27.75 -18.90
CA ALA A 134 -36.34 28.66 -19.34
C ALA A 134 -35.53 29.25 -18.15
N GLU A 135 -34.20 29.38 -18.22
CA GLU A 135 -33.29 29.28 -19.38
C GLU A 135 -31.86 28.85 -18.95
N ASP A 136 -31.03 28.56 -19.95
CA ASP A 136 -29.62 28.18 -19.90
C ASP A 136 -28.71 29.17 -19.12
N ASP A 137 -27.89 28.65 -18.19
CA ASP A 137 -26.56 29.19 -17.89
C ASP A 137 -25.68 28.08 -17.27
N SER A 138 -25.15 27.21 -18.14
CA SER A 138 -24.27 26.11 -17.75
C SER A 138 -22.83 26.57 -17.45
N ASP A 139 -22.65 27.32 -16.36
CA ASP A 139 -21.33 27.68 -15.84
C ASP A 139 -20.69 26.43 -15.22
N ALA A 140 -20.03 25.65 -16.07
CA ALA A 140 -19.39 24.39 -15.72
C ALA A 140 -18.27 24.66 -14.72
N VAL A 141 -18.53 24.36 -13.44
CA VAL A 141 -17.52 24.34 -12.40
C VAL A 141 -16.55 23.20 -12.72
N ILE A 142 -15.47 23.55 -13.42
CA ILE A 142 -14.31 22.69 -13.57
C ILE A 142 -13.74 22.49 -12.16
N GLU A 143 -14.06 21.36 -11.52
CA GLU A 143 -13.29 20.86 -10.37
C GLU A 143 -11.91 20.43 -10.87
N LYS A 144 -11.08 21.45 -11.10
CA LYS A 144 -9.63 21.34 -11.10
C LYS A 144 -9.24 20.51 -9.88
N THR A 145 -8.65 19.33 -10.11
CA THR A 145 -8.20 18.37 -9.11
C THR A 145 -7.63 19.09 -7.90
N ALA A 146 -8.48 19.20 -6.87
CA ALA A 146 -8.17 20.02 -5.72
C ALA A 146 -7.16 19.24 -4.87
N ALA A 147 -5.88 19.61 -5.00
CA ALA A 147 -4.80 19.06 -4.19
C ALA A 147 -5.28 18.96 -2.73
N THR A 148 -5.40 17.72 -2.24
CA THR A 148 -6.12 17.41 -1.01
C THR A 148 -5.60 18.28 0.11
N ARG A 149 -6.46 19.12 0.69
CA ARG A 149 -6.02 20.10 1.70
C ARG A 149 -5.40 19.31 2.86
N PRO A 150 -4.15 19.63 3.27
CA PRO A 150 -3.47 18.87 4.31
C PRO A 150 -4.30 18.91 5.58
N SER A 151 -4.43 17.75 6.21
CA SER A 151 -5.17 17.55 7.45
C SER A 151 -4.64 18.46 8.55
N ARG A 152 -5.44 18.64 9.60
CA ARG A 152 -5.01 19.42 10.77
C ARG A 152 -3.74 18.83 11.40
N GLN A 153 -3.60 17.51 11.40
CA GLN A 153 -2.42 16.82 11.93
C GLN A 153 -1.19 17.16 11.09
N GLU A 154 -1.23 16.98 9.77
CA GLU A 154 -0.09 17.30 8.88
C GLU A 154 0.35 18.76 8.99
N ARG A 155 -0.61 19.69 9.07
CA ARG A 155 -0.32 21.12 9.25
C ARG A 155 0.33 21.43 10.60
N VAL A 156 -0.06 20.71 11.66
CA VAL A 156 0.55 20.85 13.00
C VAL A 156 1.94 20.23 13.01
N SER A 157 2.12 19.05 12.41
CA SER A 157 3.41 18.39 12.24
C SER A 157 4.39 19.27 11.45
N GLN A 158 3.94 19.88 10.36
CA GLN A 158 4.75 20.82 9.58
C GLN A 158 5.18 22.02 10.45
N ALA A 159 4.25 22.68 11.15
CA ALA A 159 4.59 23.81 12.02
C ALA A 159 5.58 23.44 13.16
N ILE A 160 5.52 22.22 13.68
CA ILE A 160 6.47 21.71 14.68
C ILE A 160 7.84 21.42 14.06
N ASN A 161 7.87 20.91 12.84
CA ASN A 161 9.10 20.63 12.10
C ASN A 161 9.80 21.93 11.69
N ASP A 162 9.06 22.93 11.18
CA ASP A 162 9.57 24.26 10.84
C ASP A 162 10.16 24.95 12.09
N MET A 163 9.43 24.95 13.20
CA MET A 163 9.89 25.46 14.50
C MET A 163 11.13 24.71 15.02
N THR A 164 11.28 23.42 14.69
CA THR A 164 12.46 22.61 15.04
C THR A 164 13.66 22.98 14.18
N ALA A 165 13.48 23.16 12.87
CA ALA A 165 14.53 23.60 11.96
C ALA A 165 15.05 25.00 12.35
N GLU A 166 14.14 25.96 12.60
CA GLU A 166 14.48 27.30 13.10
C GLU A 166 15.28 27.24 14.42
N ALA A 167 14.91 26.34 15.34
CA ALA A 167 15.60 26.19 16.62
C ALA A 167 17.01 25.60 16.45
N LEU A 168 17.17 24.56 15.62
CA LEU A 168 18.47 23.93 15.38
C LEU A 168 19.42 24.87 14.63
N GLU A 169 18.94 25.59 13.60
CA GLU A 169 19.72 26.63 12.91
C GLU A 169 20.14 27.74 13.88
N TRP A 170 19.24 28.16 14.79
CA TRP A 170 19.56 29.15 15.81
C TRP A 170 20.61 28.67 16.82
N ILE A 171 20.65 27.37 17.15
CA ILE A 171 21.65 26.75 18.04
C ILE A 171 23.00 26.66 17.33
N ASP A 172 23.05 26.18 16.08
CA ASP A 172 24.31 26.01 15.37
C ASP A 172 25.04 27.35 15.13
N ASN A 173 24.27 28.42 14.85
CA ASN A 173 24.79 29.78 14.75
C ASN A 173 25.22 30.42 16.09
N ARG A 174 25.18 29.71 17.24
CA ARG A 174 25.66 30.24 18.53
C ARG A 174 27.18 30.15 18.65
N PRO A 175 27.86 31.24 19.07
CA PRO A 175 29.30 31.22 19.39
C PRO A 175 29.54 30.60 20.78
N VAL A 176 29.23 29.30 20.93
CA VAL A 176 29.45 28.48 22.12
C VAL A 176 30.12 27.17 21.73
N SER A 177 30.66 26.42 22.70
CA SER A 177 31.26 25.10 22.42
C SER A 177 30.24 24.06 21.98
N ASP A 178 30.69 23.04 21.26
CA ASP A 178 29.83 21.96 20.74
C ASP A 178 29.10 21.23 21.87
N ALA A 179 29.79 20.91 22.97
CA ALA A 179 29.19 20.35 24.19
C ALA A 179 28.19 21.28 24.91
N ARG A 180 28.05 22.54 24.46
CA ARG A 180 26.98 23.46 24.87
C ARG A 180 25.86 23.56 23.83
N LYS A 181 26.15 23.36 22.53
CA LYS A 181 25.15 23.18 21.47
C LYS A 181 24.34 21.90 21.70
N GLU A 182 25.02 20.76 21.92
CA GLU A 182 24.42 19.47 22.25
C GLU A 182 23.40 19.57 23.40
N ARG A 183 23.75 20.23 24.51
CA ARG A 183 22.82 20.47 25.63
C ARG A 183 21.64 21.38 25.31
N LEU A 184 21.77 22.28 24.34
CA LEU A 184 20.65 23.11 23.86
C LEU A 184 19.73 22.31 22.95
N GLU A 185 20.28 21.39 22.14
CA GLU A 185 19.54 20.45 21.30
C GLU A 185 18.77 19.45 22.17
N GLU A 186 19.40 18.87 23.20
CA GLU A 186 18.74 18.04 24.22
C GLU A 186 17.60 18.79 24.93
N ALA A 187 17.84 20.03 25.35
CA ALA A 187 16.83 20.85 26.01
C ALA A 187 15.67 21.22 25.07
N TRP A 188 15.95 21.43 23.78
CA TRP A 188 14.93 21.64 22.76
C TRP A 188 14.12 20.37 22.52
N ALA A 189 14.76 19.22 22.34
CA ALA A 189 14.11 17.92 22.16
C ALA A 189 13.19 17.59 23.36
N ALA A 190 13.65 17.82 24.59
CA ALA A 190 12.82 17.68 25.79
C ALA A 190 11.62 18.64 25.80
N THR A 191 11.79 19.87 25.32
CA THR A 191 10.70 20.87 25.20
C THR A 191 9.67 20.43 24.16
N ARG A 192 10.12 19.99 22.97
CA ARG A 192 9.27 19.45 21.89
C ARG A 192 8.48 18.25 22.39
N ARG A 193 9.14 17.25 22.97
CA ARG A 193 8.51 16.04 23.53
C ARG A 193 7.56 16.31 24.71
N THR A 194 7.71 17.42 25.44
CA THR A 194 6.84 17.76 26.58
C THR A 194 5.63 18.59 26.20
N LEU A 195 5.77 19.51 25.23
CA LEU A 195 4.74 20.52 24.90
C LEU A 195 4.17 20.38 23.49
N PHE A 196 4.84 19.66 22.60
CA PHE A 196 4.50 19.53 21.19
C PHE A 196 4.55 18.06 20.73
N ASN A 197 4.43 17.11 21.68
CA ASN A 197 4.51 15.67 21.40
C ASN A 197 3.53 15.29 20.29
N GLN A 198 3.99 14.56 19.30
CA GLN A 198 3.17 14.11 18.17
C GLN A 198 2.59 12.72 18.42
N ALA A 199 1.62 12.29 17.62
CA ALA A 199 1.16 10.90 17.66
C ALA A 199 2.05 10.06 16.74
N PRO A 200 2.32 8.79 17.04
CA PRO A 200 2.93 7.90 16.08
C PRO A 200 2.07 7.80 14.81
N THR A 201 2.68 7.87 13.64
CA THR A 201 2.02 7.53 12.38
C THR A 201 2.15 6.03 12.15
N VAL A 202 1.04 5.32 11.98
CA VAL A 202 1.03 3.90 11.64
C VAL A 202 0.51 3.76 10.21
N ASN A 203 1.30 3.11 9.36
CA ASN A 203 0.90 2.87 7.97
C ASN A 203 -0.03 1.65 7.90
N PRO A 204 -1.00 1.62 6.96
CA PRO A 204 -1.76 0.41 6.67
C PRO A 204 -0.82 -0.74 6.33
N VAL A 205 -1.01 -1.89 6.99
CA VAL A 205 -0.18 -3.07 6.75
C VAL A 205 -0.95 -4.01 5.85
N GLN A 206 -0.42 -4.23 4.65
CA GLN A 206 -0.95 -5.21 3.71
C GLN A 206 -0.30 -6.55 3.98
N VAL A 207 -1.13 -7.55 4.26
CA VAL A 207 -0.69 -8.87 4.71
C VAL A 207 -1.10 -9.89 3.67
N THR A 208 -0.11 -10.33 2.92
CA THR A 208 -0.25 -11.34 1.89
C THR A 208 0.84 -12.37 2.14
N GLY A 209 0.47 -13.58 2.55
CA GLY A 209 1.47 -14.55 3.00
C GLY A 209 0.94 -15.97 2.97
N VAL A 210 1.80 -16.84 2.44
CA VAL A 210 1.90 -18.31 2.55
C VAL A 210 0.61 -19.12 2.36
N MET A 211 0.69 -20.13 1.49
CA MET A 211 -0.33 -21.17 1.39
C MET A 211 -0.38 -21.96 2.72
N ASP A 212 -1.58 -22.09 3.28
CA ASP A 212 -1.91 -22.86 4.49
C ASP A 212 -1.05 -22.60 5.74
N GLY A 213 -1.48 -21.66 6.59
CA GLY A 213 -0.94 -21.52 7.95
C GLY A 213 -1.04 -20.12 8.57
N PRO A 214 -0.45 -19.91 9.76
CA PRO A 214 -0.41 -18.60 10.39
C PRO A 214 0.53 -17.63 9.64
N ILE A 215 0.01 -16.46 9.28
CA ILE A 215 0.79 -15.38 8.68
C ILE A 215 1.40 -14.54 9.80
N ALA A 216 2.72 -14.51 9.89
CA ALA A 216 3.46 -13.69 10.84
C ALA A 216 3.93 -12.37 10.20
N GLY A 217 4.04 -11.31 11.00
CA GLY A 217 4.60 -10.04 10.55
C GLY A 217 4.77 -9.02 11.68
N THR A 218 5.06 -7.78 11.32
CA THR A 218 5.20 -6.65 12.25
C THR A 218 4.41 -5.44 11.77
N ILE A 219 3.78 -4.73 12.71
CA ILE A 219 3.18 -3.43 12.45
C ILE A 219 4.26 -2.36 12.55
N GLY A 220 4.50 -1.65 11.44
CA GLY A 220 5.38 -0.48 11.38
C GLY A 220 4.63 0.79 11.75
N ALA A 221 5.14 1.52 12.73
CA ALA A 221 4.74 2.89 13.02
C ALA A 221 5.97 3.71 13.41
N GLU A 222 5.92 5.01 13.10
CA GLU A 222 6.99 5.97 13.35
C GLU A 222 6.51 7.03 14.32
N ASP A 223 7.29 7.30 15.36
CA ASP A 223 7.00 8.37 16.32
C ASP A 223 7.92 9.57 16.05
N PRO A 224 7.39 10.76 15.71
CA PRO A 224 8.21 11.92 15.38
C PRO A 224 9.08 12.45 16.53
N ASP A 225 8.84 12.05 17.77
CA ASP A 225 9.58 12.42 18.98
C ASP A 225 10.56 11.31 19.44
N GLY A 226 10.57 10.16 18.75
CA GLY A 226 11.41 8.99 19.06
C GLY A 226 10.87 8.16 20.23
N ASP A 227 9.60 8.34 20.60
CA ASP A 227 9.00 7.68 21.76
C ASP A 227 8.70 6.20 21.48
N ARG A 228 8.85 5.36 22.52
CA ARG A 228 8.57 3.93 22.39
C ARG A 228 7.08 3.71 22.13
N ILE A 229 6.77 3.14 20.97
CA ILE A 229 5.41 2.80 20.55
C ILE A 229 4.97 1.48 21.20
N VAL A 230 3.67 1.38 21.52
CA VAL A 230 2.99 0.15 21.88
C VAL A 230 1.71 -0.05 21.07
N TYR A 231 1.48 -1.30 20.66
CA TYR A 231 0.39 -1.67 19.77
C TYR A 231 -0.71 -2.45 20.49
N ARG A 232 -1.96 -2.29 20.02
CA ARG A 232 -3.12 -3.13 20.40
C ARG A 232 -4.11 -3.24 19.25
N VAL A 233 -4.74 -4.41 19.11
CA VAL A 233 -5.92 -4.59 18.25
C VAL A 233 -7.10 -3.85 18.87
N VAL A 234 -7.85 -3.12 18.04
CA VAL A 234 -9.07 -2.37 18.43
C VAL A 234 -10.31 -2.78 17.62
N LYS A 235 -10.13 -3.46 16.48
CA LYS A 235 -11.16 -4.24 15.78
C LYS A 235 -10.54 -5.57 15.38
N LYS A 236 -11.18 -6.68 15.74
CA LYS A 236 -10.74 -8.03 15.33
C LYS A 236 -11.04 -8.27 13.83
N PRO A 237 -10.32 -9.21 13.19
CA PRO A 237 -10.74 -9.78 11.92
C PRO A 237 -12.13 -10.42 12.03
N THR A 238 -12.81 -10.57 10.89
CA THR A 238 -14.14 -11.18 10.76
C THR A 238 -14.06 -12.70 10.68
N THR A 239 -13.08 -13.24 9.95
CA THR A 239 -13.00 -14.66 9.58
C THR A 239 -11.83 -15.37 10.25
N GLY A 240 -10.65 -14.75 10.28
CA GLY A 240 -9.48 -15.29 10.97
C GLY A 240 -9.40 -14.91 12.45
N THR A 241 -8.24 -15.18 13.05
CA THR A 241 -7.89 -14.73 14.40
C THR A 241 -6.53 -14.05 14.39
N VAL A 242 -6.34 -13.00 15.19
CA VAL A 242 -5.06 -12.28 15.27
C VAL A 242 -4.57 -12.16 16.71
N THR A 243 -3.31 -12.50 16.92
CA THR A 243 -2.55 -12.23 18.13
C THR A 243 -1.50 -11.16 17.82
N LEU A 244 -1.56 -10.02 18.52
CA LEU A 244 -0.64 -8.89 18.34
C LEU A 244 0.07 -8.60 19.67
N ASN A 245 1.39 -8.68 19.64
CA ASN A 245 2.27 -8.35 20.75
C ASN A 245 2.43 -6.83 20.88
N ARG A 246 2.87 -6.39 22.06
CA ARG A 246 3.01 -4.95 22.37
C ARG A 246 4.12 -4.25 21.59
N ASP A 247 5.06 -4.99 21.03
CA ASP A 247 6.16 -4.51 20.17
C ASP A 247 5.76 -4.35 18.70
N GLY A 248 4.56 -4.81 18.30
CA GLY A 248 4.06 -4.74 16.93
C GLY A 248 4.15 -6.06 16.18
N SER A 249 4.86 -7.07 16.69
CA SER A 249 4.87 -8.41 16.09
C SER A 249 3.49 -9.07 16.22
N TYR A 250 3.01 -9.71 15.15
CA TYR A 250 1.72 -10.38 15.14
C TYR A 250 1.76 -11.75 14.46
N SER A 251 0.76 -12.56 14.76
CA SER A 251 0.41 -13.77 14.03
C SER A 251 -1.09 -13.74 13.74
N TYR A 252 -1.46 -13.80 12.46
CA TYR A 252 -2.82 -13.96 11.97
C TYR A 252 -3.01 -15.40 11.51
N THR A 253 -4.01 -16.10 12.04
CA THR A 253 -4.42 -17.41 11.56
C THR A 253 -5.69 -17.23 10.73
N PRO A 254 -5.68 -17.56 9.41
CA PRO A 254 -6.89 -17.57 8.59
C PRO A 254 -7.97 -18.49 9.19
N GLY A 255 -9.24 -18.21 8.87
CA GLY A 255 -10.31 -19.20 9.06
C GLY A 255 -10.10 -20.41 8.15
N GLU A 256 -10.70 -21.55 8.50
CA GLU A 256 -10.65 -22.75 7.66
C GLU A 256 -11.26 -22.47 6.28
N GLY A 257 -10.55 -22.81 5.21
CA GLY A 257 -10.98 -22.55 3.82
C GLY A 257 -11.04 -21.07 3.42
N PHE A 258 -10.47 -20.14 4.21
CA PHE A 258 -10.55 -18.71 3.94
C PHE A 258 -9.90 -18.32 2.60
N ASN A 259 -10.74 -17.83 1.69
CA ASN A 259 -10.36 -17.09 0.48
C ASN A 259 -11.10 -15.75 0.52
N GLY A 260 -10.42 -14.65 0.24
CA GLY A 260 -10.98 -13.30 0.27
C GLY A 260 -10.18 -12.28 1.07
N VAL A 261 -10.89 -11.27 1.56
CA VAL A 261 -10.34 -10.13 2.31
C VAL A 261 -10.78 -10.22 3.77
N ASP A 262 -9.85 -9.99 4.70
CA ASP A 262 -10.15 -9.81 6.12
C ASP A 262 -9.42 -8.55 6.64
N VAL A 263 -9.96 -7.88 7.66
CA VAL A 263 -9.45 -6.60 8.14
C VAL A 263 -9.46 -6.53 9.65
N PHE A 264 -8.28 -6.35 10.25
CA PHE A 264 -8.15 -6.00 11.65
C PHE A 264 -7.62 -4.58 11.81
N VAL A 265 -8.07 -3.86 12.84
CA VAL A 265 -7.63 -2.47 13.08
C VAL A 265 -6.67 -2.46 14.25
N VAL A 266 -5.47 -1.92 14.02
CA VAL A 266 -4.43 -1.73 15.03
C VAL A 266 -4.45 -0.28 15.50
N ARG A 267 -4.15 -0.07 16.78
CA ARG A 267 -3.88 1.24 17.36
C ARG A 267 -2.43 1.29 17.87
N ALA A 268 -1.66 2.22 17.34
CA ALA A 268 -0.29 2.53 17.77
C ALA A 268 -0.32 3.75 18.72
N ARG A 269 0.35 3.64 19.88
CA ARG A 269 0.42 4.69 20.90
C ARG A 269 1.83 4.84 21.43
N ASP A 270 2.35 6.05 21.51
CA ASP A 270 3.61 6.35 22.18
C ASP A 270 3.49 6.24 23.71
N LEU A 271 4.62 6.02 24.38
CA LEU A 271 4.75 6.03 25.83
C LEU A 271 5.33 7.36 26.34
N GLY A 272 4.79 8.48 25.87
CA GLY A 272 5.13 9.83 26.30
C GLY A 272 4.03 10.56 27.08
N LEU A 273 4.26 11.85 27.36
CA LEU A 273 3.24 12.78 27.86
C LEU A 273 2.44 13.31 26.66
N HIS A 274 1.14 13.04 26.60
CA HIS A 274 0.26 13.40 25.48
C HIS A 274 -0.17 14.88 25.49
N VAL A 275 0.78 15.82 25.53
CA VAL A 275 0.51 17.27 25.41
C VAL A 275 1.05 17.77 24.08
N ASN A 276 0.18 18.42 23.31
CA ASN A 276 0.54 19.20 22.13
C ASN A 276 -0.17 20.55 22.17
N LEU A 277 0.56 21.65 22.32
CA LEU A 277 -0.01 22.99 22.45
C LEU A 277 -0.66 23.52 21.15
N LEU A 278 -0.33 22.93 19.99
CA LEU A 278 -0.92 23.26 18.69
C LEU A 278 -2.11 22.35 18.34
N ASP A 279 -2.16 21.15 18.95
CA ASP A 279 -3.34 20.27 18.91
C ASP A 279 -3.69 19.66 20.27
N TRP A 280 -4.24 20.50 21.16
CA TRP A 280 -4.59 20.17 22.54
C TRP A 280 -5.56 18.97 22.69
N PHE A 281 -6.33 18.66 21.64
CA PHE A 281 -7.33 17.58 21.63
C PHE A 281 -6.96 16.45 20.67
N ARG A 282 -5.69 16.33 20.25
CA ARG A 282 -5.25 15.23 19.39
C ARG A 282 -5.54 13.86 20.02
N PRO A 283 -5.85 12.83 19.23
CA PRO A 283 -5.82 11.46 19.72
C PRO A 283 -4.45 11.11 20.32
N PRO A 284 -4.39 10.39 21.46
CA PRO A 284 -3.13 9.92 22.05
C PRO A 284 -2.56 8.68 21.32
N ALA A 285 -3.09 8.35 20.14
CA ALA A 285 -2.82 7.14 19.39
C ALA A 285 -3.42 7.23 17.99
N THR A 286 -2.69 6.74 16.98
CA THR A 286 -3.18 6.62 15.60
C THR A 286 -3.71 5.21 15.35
N ARG A 287 -4.59 5.05 14.36
CA ARG A 287 -5.14 3.75 13.94
C ARG A 287 -4.82 3.49 12.49
N ALA A 288 -4.54 2.24 12.16
CA ALA A 288 -4.45 1.76 10.79
C ALA A 288 -5.26 0.46 10.64
N GLU A 289 -5.77 0.26 9.43
CA GLU A 289 -6.26 -1.04 8.99
C GLU A 289 -5.06 -1.92 8.61
N SER A 290 -5.12 -3.18 9.01
CA SER A 290 -4.26 -4.23 8.51
C SER A 290 -5.15 -5.18 7.72
N VAL A 291 -4.95 -5.20 6.41
CA VAL A 291 -5.79 -5.92 5.46
C VAL A 291 -5.07 -7.21 5.08
N ILE A 292 -5.75 -8.33 5.30
CA ILE A 292 -5.35 -9.64 4.82
C ILE A 292 -5.94 -9.80 3.42
N ASN A 293 -5.10 -10.08 2.43
CA ASN A 293 -5.56 -10.32 1.06
C ASN A 293 -5.09 -11.70 0.58
N HIS A 294 -5.96 -12.71 0.72
CA HIS A 294 -5.63 -14.10 0.42
C HIS A 294 -6.54 -14.63 -0.69
N ARG A 295 -6.03 -14.77 -1.91
CA ARG A 295 -6.79 -15.23 -3.08
C ARG A 295 -8.11 -14.45 -3.28
N ALA A 296 -8.10 -13.15 -2.97
CA ALA A 296 -9.30 -12.31 -3.05
C ALA A 296 -9.63 -11.87 -4.48
N ILE A 297 -8.63 -11.83 -5.37
CA ILE A 297 -8.85 -11.80 -6.80
C ILE A 297 -8.83 -13.25 -7.28
N THR A 298 -9.91 -13.66 -7.93
CA THR A 298 -10.00 -14.93 -8.65
C THR A 298 -10.35 -14.67 -10.11
N TYR A 299 -10.25 -15.71 -10.94
CA TYR A 299 -10.54 -15.63 -12.36
C TYR A 299 -11.59 -16.65 -12.74
N ASP A 300 -12.56 -16.25 -13.55
CA ASP A 300 -13.40 -17.17 -14.32
C ASP A 300 -12.95 -17.16 -15.78
N PHE A 301 -12.62 -18.34 -16.31
CA PHE A 301 -12.02 -18.50 -17.62
C PHE A 301 -12.93 -19.35 -18.52
N THR A 302 -13.57 -18.71 -19.49
CA THR A 302 -14.25 -19.37 -20.59
C THR A 302 -13.21 -19.73 -21.66
N TRP A 303 -13.01 -21.02 -21.91
CA TRP A 303 -12.01 -21.51 -22.85
C TRP A 303 -12.67 -21.92 -24.17
N VAL A 304 -12.28 -21.29 -25.28
CA VAL A 304 -12.83 -21.56 -26.61
C VAL A 304 -11.75 -22.19 -27.49
N GLY A 305 -12.01 -23.39 -27.99
CA GLY A 305 -11.10 -24.18 -28.84
C GLY A 305 -10.45 -25.38 -28.15
N ASP A 306 -10.17 -26.43 -28.93
CA ASP A 306 -9.63 -27.71 -28.45
C ASP A 306 -8.12 -27.66 -28.12
N GLU A 307 -7.43 -26.61 -28.58
CA GLU A 307 -6.03 -26.34 -28.30
C GLU A 307 -5.75 -26.08 -26.81
N TRP A 308 -6.78 -25.69 -26.04
CA TRP A 308 -6.69 -25.49 -24.60
C TRP A 308 -6.69 -26.81 -23.83
N THR A 309 -5.53 -27.48 -23.81
CA THR A 309 -5.30 -28.68 -22.99
C THR A 309 -5.34 -28.36 -21.48
N ALA A 310 -5.57 -29.37 -20.64
CA ALA A 310 -5.58 -29.20 -19.18
C ALA A 310 -4.28 -28.56 -18.65
N ASP A 311 -3.11 -28.97 -19.17
CA ASP A 311 -1.82 -28.41 -18.78
C ASP A 311 -1.68 -26.92 -19.16
N ARG A 312 -2.22 -26.52 -20.33
CA ARG A 312 -2.22 -25.12 -20.80
C ARG A 312 -3.17 -24.24 -20.00
N LYS A 313 -4.36 -24.74 -19.66
CA LYS A 313 -5.30 -24.07 -18.75
C LYS A 313 -4.68 -23.86 -17.37
N ALA A 314 -4.07 -24.91 -16.81
CA ALA A 314 -3.34 -24.83 -15.55
C ALA A 314 -2.11 -23.91 -15.62
N ALA A 315 -1.43 -23.83 -16.77
CA ALA A 315 -0.35 -22.88 -17.00
C ALA A 315 -0.86 -21.44 -17.01
N PHE A 316 -1.93 -21.14 -17.76
CA PHE A 316 -2.49 -19.80 -17.83
C PHE A 316 -3.03 -19.35 -16.46
N GLN A 317 -3.68 -20.25 -15.71
CA GLN A 317 -4.08 -19.97 -14.32
C GLN A 317 -2.89 -19.59 -13.42
N ARG A 318 -1.71 -20.23 -13.57
CA ARG A 318 -0.51 -19.85 -12.80
C ARG A 318 0.03 -18.47 -13.18
N ALA A 319 -0.14 -18.03 -14.43
CA ALA A 319 0.19 -16.67 -14.85
C ALA A 319 -0.81 -15.65 -14.27
N ALA A 320 -2.10 -15.99 -14.27
CA ALA A 320 -3.16 -15.18 -13.68
C ALA A 320 -3.01 -15.02 -12.16
N ASP A 321 -2.89 -16.12 -11.41
CA ASP A 321 -2.65 -16.12 -9.96
C ASP A 321 -1.36 -15.34 -9.58
N TYR A 322 -0.36 -15.32 -10.47
CA TYR A 322 0.85 -14.50 -10.28
C TYR A 322 0.56 -13.00 -10.40
N ILE A 323 -0.15 -12.56 -11.44
CA ILE A 323 -0.52 -11.15 -11.66
C ILE A 323 -1.47 -10.67 -10.55
N ALA A 324 -2.55 -11.40 -10.26
CA ALA A 324 -3.46 -11.13 -9.14
C ALA A 324 -2.74 -10.98 -7.79
N GLY A 325 -1.62 -11.67 -7.61
CA GLY A 325 -0.78 -11.55 -6.42
C GLY A 325 -0.36 -10.11 -6.12
N PHE A 326 -0.12 -9.26 -7.11
CA PHE A 326 0.43 -7.92 -6.88
C PHE A 326 -0.59 -6.89 -6.39
N PHE A 327 -1.89 -7.18 -6.50
CA PHE A 327 -2.94 -6.22 -6.20
C PHE A 327 -3.57 -6.44 -4.82
N VAL A 328 -4.09 -5.36 -4.24
CA VAL A 328 -4.83 -5.36 -2.99
C VAL A 328 -6.23 -4.80 -3.24
N VAL A 329 -7.21 -5.70 -3.22
CA VAL A 329 -8.64 -5.38 -3.25
C VAL A 329 -9.24 -5.27 -1.84
N ARG A 330 -10.35 -4.54 -1.70
CA ARG A 330 -11.08 -4.41 -0.42
C ARG A 330 -12.29 -5.34 -0.30
N THR A 331 -12.80 -5.81 -1.43
CA THR A 331 -13.79 -6.89 -1.56
C THR A 331 -13.16 -8.04 -2.35
N PRO A 332 -13.56 -9.30 -2.13
CA PRO A 332 -13.24 -10.37 -3.07
C PRO A 332 -13.94 -10.13 -4.41
N ILE A 333 -13.23 -10.40 -5.51
CA ILE A 333 -13.67 -10.13 -6.89
C ILE A 333 -13.38 -11.33 -7.83
N VAL A 334 -14.11 -11.41 -8.94
CA VAL A 334 -14.01 -12.51 -9.92
C VAL A 334 -13.85 -11.93 -11.32
N LEU A 335 -12.60 -11.88 -11.80
CA LEU A 335 -12.30 -11.32 -13.10
C LEU A 335 -12.67 -12.31 -14.22
N SER A 336 -13.55 -11.91 -15.12
CA SER A 336 -14.18 -12.81 -16.11
C SER A 336 -13.58 -12.63 -17.50
N TYR A 337 -13.02 -13.71 -18.05
CA TYR A 337 -12.28 -13.71 -19.33
C TYR A 337 -12.75 -14.81 -20.29
N GLU A 338 -12.68 -14.52 -21.59
CA GLU A 338 -12.86 -15.50 -22.67
C GLU A 338 -11.55 -15.64 -23.45
N LEU A 339 -11.04 -16.87 -23.52
CA LEU A 339 -9.78 -17.20 -24.18
C LEU A 339 -10.04 -17.96 -25.47
N ASN A 340 -9.98 -17.22 -26.57
CA ASN A 340 -10.20 -17.72 -27.92
C ASN A 340 -8.91 -18.30 -28.50
N ALA A 341 -8.91 -19.61 -28.75
CA ALA A 341 -7.84 -20.25 -29.51
C ALA A 341 -7.90 -19.81 -30.98
N ILE A 342 -6.80 -19.27 -31.47
CA ILE A 342 -6.57 -18.96 -32.89
C ILE A 342 -5.41 -19.81 -33.39
N ASN A 343 -5.38 -20.09 -34.69
CA ASN A 343 -4.28 -20.80 -35.34
C ASN A 343 -4.03 -20.18 -36.72
N ASP A 344 -3.46 -18.96 -36.71
CA ASP A 344 -3.22 -18.14 -37.89
C ASP A 344 -1.76 -17.62 -37.88
N PRO A 345 -0.89 -18.04 -38.81
CA PRO A 345 0.51 -17.61 -38.81
C PRO A 345 0.72 -16.12 -39.09
N ASP A 346 -0.30 -15.41 -39.63
CA ASP A 346 -0.22 -13.98 -39.93
C ASP A 346 -0.74 -13.09 -38.77
N TYR A 347 -1.25 -13.70 -37.68
CA TYR A 347 -1.75 -13.02 -36.48
C TYR A 347 -0.77 -13.19 -35.29
N LEU A 348 -0.78 -12.28 -34.32
CA LEU A 348 -0.06 -12.43 -33.03
C LEU A 348 -1.07 -12.71 -31.90
N VAL A 349 -0.68 -12.67 -30.61
CA VAL A 349 -1.68 -12.55 -29.55
C VAL A 349 -2.25 -11.13 -29.55
N ASN A 350 -3.49 -11.00 -29.12
CA ASN A 350 -4.07 -9.75 -28.70
C ASN A 350 -4.95 -10.01 -27.46
N ALA A 351 -4.57 -9.46 -26.31
CA ALA A 351 -5.50 -9.21 -25.20
C ALA A 351 -6.28 -7.92 -25.45
N ASP A 352 -7.60 -8.03 -25.53
CA ASP A 352 -8.52 -6.93 -25.76
C ASP A 352 -9.56 -6.88 -24.63
N THR A 353 -9.62 -5.76 -23.91
CA THR A 353 -10.56 -5.60 -22.78
C THR A 353 -11.82 -4.89 -23.21
N LEU A 354 -12.96 -5.29 -22.66
CA LEU A 354 -14.10 -4.38 -22.65
C LEU A 354 -13.74 -3.17 -21.78
N ALA A 355 -13.87 -1.99 -22.36
CA ALA A 355 -13.66 -0.73 -21.67
C ALA A 355 -14.88 -0.41 -20.81
N ALA A 356 -14.65 -0.13 -19.53
CA ALA A 356 -15.68 0.37 -18.63
C ALA A 356 -15.76 1.90 -18.69
N PHE A 357 -16.93 2.41 -18.36
CA PHE A 357 -17.17 3.83 -18.25
C PHE A 357 -17.09 4.26 -16.78
N THR A 358 -16.10 5.08 -16.39
CA THR A 358 -16.31 6.47 -15.89
C THR A 358 -15.05 7.14 -15.32
N GLU A 359 -14.99 8.46 -15.59
CA GLU A 359 -14.24 9.59 -15.00
C GLU A 359 -12.74 9.46 -14.61
N PRO A 360 -11.87 10.43 -14.99
CA PRO A 360 -12.15 11.84 -15.30
C PRO A 360 -12.62 12.10 -16.76
N PRO A 361 -13.11 13.31 -17.11
CA PRO A 361 -13.56 13.59 -18.47
C PRO A 361 -12.46 13.37 -19.53
N GLY A 362 -12.73 12.46 -20.47
CA GLY A 362 -11.87 12.17 -21.63
C GLY A 362 -11.06 10.87 -21.54
N PHE A 363 -10.92 10.28 -20.35
CA PHE A 363 -10.10 9.08 -20.13
C PHE A 363 -10.92 7.91 -19.55
N LEU A 364 -10.71 6.71 -20.08
CA LEU A 364 -11.46 5.47 -19.76
C LEU A 364 -10.60 4.48 -18.96
N GLN A 365 -11.26 3.73 -18.08
CA GLN A 365 -10.67 2.57 -17.38
C GLN A 365 -11.10 1.28 -18.08
N THR A 366 -10.30 0.22 -18.02
CA THR A 366 -10.80 -1.13 -18.38
C THR A 366 -11.79 -1.61 -17.31
N SER A 367 -12.74 -2.50 -17.64
CA SER A 367 -13.66 -3.04 -16.62
C SER A 367 -12.91 -3.72 -15.46
N ILE A 368 -11.79 -4.38 -15.78
CA ILE A 368 -10.88 -5.00 -14.82
C ILE A 368 -10.14 -3.95 -13.96
N GLN A 369 -9.62 -2.87 -14.55
CA GLN A 369 -9.01 -1.78 -13.81
C GLN A 369 -10.01 -1.19 -12.81
N HIS A 370 -11.25 -0.95 -13.25
CA HIS A 370 -12.30 -0.40 -12.40
C HIS A 370 -12.61 -1.33 -11.22
N GLU A 371 -12.93 -2.61 -11.48
CA GLU A 371 -13.30 -3.56 -10.42
C GLU A 371 -12.17 -3.79 -9.41
N VAL A 372 -10.92 -3.89 -9.86
CA VAL A 372 -9.76 -4.06 -8.96
C VAL A 372 -9.52 -2.82 -8.08
N ILE A 373 -9.82 -1.61 -8.57
CA ILE A 373 -9.70 -0.37 -7.80
C ILE A 373 -10.88 -0.16 -6.83
N THR A 374 -12.12 -0.34 -7.31
CA THR A 374 -13.33 0.01 -6.54
C THR A 374 -13.93 -1.14 -5.76
N GLY A 375 -13.66 -2.39 -6.18
CA GLY A 375 -14.33 -3.58 -5.70
C GLY A 375 -15.75 -3.77 -6.26
N VAL A 376 -16.12 -3.03 -7.32
CA VAL A 376 -17.44 -3.05 -7.96
C VAL A 376 -17.33 -3.62 -9.37
N ASP A 377 -17.97 -4.77 -9.59
CA ASP A 377 -18.16 -5.34 -10.92
C ASP A 377 -19.26 -4.58 -11.66
N VAL A 378 -18.86 -3.77 -12.65
CA VAL A 378 -19.77 -3.00 -13.51
C VAL A 378 -20.46 -3.86 -14.57
N GLU A 379 -19.90 -5.02 -14.91
CA GLU A 379 -20.46 -5.95 -15.90
C GLU A 379 -21.50 -6.92 -15.28
N ASN A 380 -21.64 -6.92 -13.95
CA ASN A 380 -22.62 -7.72 -13.19
C ASN A 380 -22.55 -9.24 -13.47
N GLY A 381 -21.33 -9.78 -13.49
CA GLY A 381 -21.01 -11.18 -13.79
C GLY A 381 -20.98 -11.50 -15.29
N ALA A 382 -21.06 -10.50 -16.15
CA ALA A 382 -20.78 -10.66 -17.57
C ALA A 382 -19.26 -10.63 -17.86
N LEU A 383 -18.93 -10.98 -19.09
CA LEU A 383 -17.56 -11.09 -19.59
C LEU A 383 -16.87 -9.71 -19.64
N GLN A 384 -15.65 -9.60 -19.11
CA GLN A 384 -14.94 -8.32 -18.95
C GLN A 384 -13.77 -8.16 -19.94
N ALA A 385 -13.14 -9.26 -20.37
CA ALA A 385 -12.01 -9.23 -21.28
C ALA A 385 -11.96 -10.46 -22.21
N PHE A 386 -11.46 -10.25 -23.42
CA PHE A 386 -11.23 -11.30 -24.40
C PHE A 386 -9.73 -11.42 -24.65
N LEU A 387 -9.23 -12.65 -24.82
CA LEU A 387 -7.83 -12.87 -25.17
C LEU A 387 -7.74 -13.87 -26.31
N ASN A 388 -7.19 -13.39 -27.43
CA ASN A 388 -7.03 -14.16 -28.65
C ASN A 388 -5.66 -14.86 -28.65
N TRP A 389 -5.61 -16.09 -28.15
CA TRP A 389 -4.37 -16.84 -27.98
C TRP A 389 -4.03 -17.66 -29.23
N ASN A 390 -2.99 -17.26 -29.93
CA ASN A 390 -2.64 -17.83 -31.22
C ASN A 390 -1.64 -19.01 -31.13
N PHE A 391 -2.16 -20.23 -31.24
CA PHE A 391 -1.42 -21.49 -31.20
C PHE A 391 -0.59 -21.81 -32.46
N ALA A 392 -0.58 -20.95 -33.49
CA ALA A 392 0.32 -21.09 -34.64
C ALA A 392 1.81 -20.94 -34.26
N TRP A 393 2.11 -20.32 -33.12
CA TRP A 393 3.45 -20.00 -32.66
C TRP A 393 3.96 -20.92 -31.56
N LYS A 394 5.28 -21.11 -31.47
CA LYS A 394 5.89 -22.01 -30.47
C LYS A 394 5.68 -21.55 -29.03
N TRP A 395 5.82 -20.24 -28.78
CA TRP A 395 5.62 -19.62 -27.46
C TRP A 395 4.23 -19.92 -26.89
N ALA A 396 3.24 -20.19 -27.75
CA ALA A 396 1.86 -20.47 -27.39
C ALA A 396 1.65 -21.86 -26.75
N THR A 397 2.69 -22.71 -26.67
CA THR A 397 2.53 -24.16 -26.43
C THR A 397 3.26 -24.74 -25.22
N GLY A 398 4.18 -24.01 -24.58
CA GLY A 398 4.85 -24.49 -23.35
C GLY A 398 5.98 -23.59 -22.81
N ASP A 399 6.64 -24.07 -21.76
CA ASP A 399 7.64 -23.32 -20.97
C ASP A 399 9.09 -23.46 -21.48
N VAL A 400 9.31 -24.16 -22.60
CA VAL A 400 10.63 -24.41 -23.21
C VAL A 400 10.65 -23.85 -24.63
N VAL A 401 11.44 -22.81 -24.83
CA VAL A 401 11.48 -22.00 -26.06
C VAL A 401 12.93 -21.63 -26.41
N ALA A 402 13.17 -21.04 -27.58
CA ALA A 402 14.50 -20.54 -27.95
C ALA A 402 14.92 -19.32 -27.10
N ASP A 403 16.21 -18.99 -27.07
CA ASP A 403 16.75 -17.90 -26.24
C ASP A 403 16.13 -16.52 -26.58
N ASP A 404 15.64 -16.35 -27.81
CA ASP A 404 15.00 -15.16 -28.37
C ASP A 404 13.45 -15.20 -28.38
N GLU A 405 12.83 -16.30 -27.94
CA GLU A 405 11.37 -16.46 -27.85
C GLU A 405 10.86 -16.15 -26.43
N LEU A 406 9.61 -15.68 -26.31
CA LEU A 406 8.87 -15.71 -25.04
C LEU A 406 8.42 -17.13 -24.74
N ASP A 407 8.28 -17.47 -23.47
CA ASP A 407 7.59 -18.70 -23.06
C ASP A 407 6.11 -18.43 -22.74
N PHE A 408 5.33 -19.51 -22.65
CA PHE A 408 3.89 -19.46 -22.38
C PHE A 408 3.55 -18.62 -21.13
N GLN A 409 4.31 -18.76 -20.04
CA GLN A 409 4.07 -18.02 -18.79
C GLN A 409 4.31 -16.53 -18.97
N ASN A 410 5.35 -16.17 -19.72
CA ASN A 410 5.75 -14.79 -19.95
C ASN A 410 4.72 -14.06 -20.82
N THR A 411 4.36 -14.64 -21.98
CA THR A 411 3.29 -14.09 -22.84
C THR A 411 1.96 -13.98 -22.09
N ALA A 412 1.55 -15.01 -21.33
CA ALA A 412 0.32 -14.92 -20.54
C ALA A 412 0.33 -13.77 -19.52
N ARG A 413 1.46 -13.50 -18.85
CA ARG A 413 1.60 -12.39 -17.89
C ARG A 413 1.58 -11.03 -18.56
N HIS A 414 2.24 -10.89 -19.71
CA HIS A 414 2.29 -9.66 -20.52
C HIS A 414 0.88 -9.25 -20.97
N GLU A 415 0.17 -10.19 -21.58
CA GLU A 415 -1.16 -10.00 -22.15
C GLU A 415 -2.22 -9.76 -21.07
N LEU A 416 -2.11 -10.46 -19.93
CA LEU A 416 -2.90 -10.12 -18.74
C LEU A 416 -2.60 -8.70 -18.26
N LEU A 417 -1.34 -8.24 -18.26
CA LEU A 417 -1.00 -6.92 -17.73
C LEU A 417 -1.53 -5.76 -18.58
N HIS A 418 -1.72 -5.95 -19.89
CA HIS A 418 -2.52 -5.03 -20.71
C HIS A 418 -3.95 -4.88 -20.18
N SER A 419 -4.59 -5.97 -19.74
CA SER A 419 -5.98 -5.92 -19.27
C SER A 419 -6.19 -5.15 -17.97
N PHE A 420 -5.15 -5.06 -17.13
CA PHE A 420 -5.10 -4.16 -15.97
C PHE A 420 -4.83 -2.69 -16.37
N GLY A 421 -4.92 -2.34 -17.66
CA GLY A 421 -4.92 -0.94 -18.11
C GLY A 421 -3.54 -0.38 -18.49
N ILE A 422 -2.47 -1.19 -18.59
CA ILE A 422 -1.26 -0.78 -19.34
C ILE A 422 -1.58 -0.90 -20.84
N TYR A 423 -2.49 -0.07 -21.32
CA TYR A 423 -3.04 -0.15 -22.67
C TYR A 423 -3.39 1.24 -23.21
N SER A 424 -2.81 1.60 -24.34
CA SER A 424 -3.02 2.88 -25.00
C SER A 424 -4.10 2.81 -26.06
N LEU A 425 -4.99 3.82 -26.08
CA LEU A 425 -6.03 4.01 -27.08
C LEU A 425 -5.67 5.11 -28.10
N THR A 426 -4.44 5.65 -28.08
CA THR A 426 -4.05 6.75 -29.00
C THR A 426 -4.13 6.38 -30.48
N GLY A 427 -4.02 5.09 -30.82
CA GLY A 427 -4.20 4.57 -32.18
C GLY A 427 -5.65 4.30 -32.58
N SER A 428 -6.65 4.66 -31.76
CA SER A 428 -8.08 4.39 -32.03
C SER A 428 -8.82 5.59 -32.64
N ASP A 429 -9.71 5.31 -33.59
CA ASP A 429 -10.61 6.31 -34.18
C ASP A 429 -11.75 6.76 -33.23
N LEU A 430 -11.78 6.28 -31.98
CA LEU A 430 -12.88 6.51 -31.03
C LEU A 430 -12.88 7.94 -30.48
N GLY A 431 -11.75 8.65 -30.52
CA GLY A 431 -11.60 9.97 -29.88
C GLY A 431 -11.72 9.92 -28.35
N LEU A 432 -11.52 8.73 -27.77
CA LEU A 432 -11.51 8.42 -26.34
C LEU A 432 -10.18 7.77 -26.02
N TRP A 433 -9.63 8.08 -24.85
CA TRP A 433 -8.29 7.68 -24.44
C TRP A 433 -8.37 6.82 -23.19
N SER A 434 -7.34 6.05 -22.84
CA SER A 434 -7.30 5.29 -21.59
C SER A 434 -6.73 6.13 -20.44
N VAL A 435 -6.97 5.76 -19.18
CA VAL A 435 -6.30 6.41 -18.03
C VAL A 435 -4.77 6.34 -18.17
N TYR A 436 -4.23 5.29 -18.78
CA TYR A 436 -2.81 5.20 -19.16
C TYR A 436 -2.36 6.31 -20.10
N ASP A 437 -3.17 6.65 -21.11
CA ASP A 437 -2.87 7.72 -22.06
C ASP A 437 -2.71 9.08 -21.39
N SER A 438 -3.44 9.34 -20.29
CA SER A 438 -3.33 10.61 -19.54
C SER A 438 -1.92 10.89 -19.00
N PHE A 439 -1.10 9.84 -18.84
CA PHE A 439 0.30 9.91 -18.40
C PHE A 439 1.30 10.01 -19.56
N LEU A 440 0.87 10.03 -20.82
CA LEU A 440 1.79 10.15 -21.95
C LEU A 440 2.39 11.56 -22.02
N THR A 441 3.71 11.60 -22.09
CA THR A 441 4.54 12.81 -22.05
C THR A 441 5.67 12.75 -23.09
N THR A 442 6.27 13.90 -23.36
CA THR A 442 7.59 14.04 -23.98
C THR A 442 8.71 13.73 -22.98
N ALA A 443 9.96 13.65 -23.46
CA ALA A 443 11.13 13.35 -22.63
C ALA A 443 11.36 14.33 -21.44
N ASP A 444 10.86 15.57 -21.54
CA ASP A 444 10.94 16.59 -20.50
C ASP A 444 9.71 16.64 -19.56
N GLY A 445 8.78 15.70 -19.72
CA GLY A 445 7.56 15.59 -18.90
C GLY A 445 6.39 16.46 -19.37
N THR A 446 6.47 17.11 -20.55
CA THR A 446 5.33 17.85 -21.11
C THR A 446 4.27 16.85 -21.62
N SER A 447 3.02 16.96 -21.14
CA SER A 447 1.94 16.05 -21.57
C SER A 447 1.71 16.10 -23.08
N LEU A 448 1.43 14.94 -23.67
CA LEU A 448 0.95 14.80 -25.05
C LEU A 448 -0.54 15.20 -25.20
N PHE A 449 -1.23 15.48 -24.08
CA PHE A 449 -2.61 15.92 -24.06
C PHE A 449 -2.74 17.41 -23.75
N GLY A 450 -3.72 18.05 -24.40
CA GLY A 450 -4.10 19.43 -24.14
C GLY A 450 -4.93 19.59 -22.86
N PRO A 451 -5.14 20.84 -22.38
CA PRO A 451 -6.01 21.11 -21.23
C PRO A 451 -7.49 20.72 -21.45
N ASP A 452 -7.88 20.43 -22.69
CA ASP A 452 -9.19 19.93 -23.10
C ASP A 452 -9.29 18.40 -23.14
N GLY A 453 -8.27 17.68 -22.65
CA GLY A 453 -8.23 16.21 -22.61
C GLY A 453 -8.01 15.55 -23.98
N LYS A 454 -7.64 16.32 -25.01
CA LYS A 454 -7.40 15.80 -26.36
C LYS A 454 -5.93 15.64 -26.66
N LEU A 455 -5.59 14.64 -27.47
CA LEU A 455 -4.25 14.44 -27.98
C LEU A 455 -3.82 15.71 -28.77
N ARG A 456 -2.62 16.22 -28.48
CA ARG A 456 -2.09 17.44 -29.11
C ARG A 456 -1.85 17.23 -30.62
N PRO A 457 -1.97 18.27 -31.47
CA PRO A 457 -1.71 18.16 -32.90
C PRO A 457 -0.29 17.69 -33.28
N ASP A 458 0.68 17.83 -32.38
CA ASP A 458 2.06 17.39 -32.57
C ASP A 458 2.41 16.09 -31.82
N ALA A 459 1.48 15.49 -31.07
CA ALA A 459 1.73 14.27 -30.30
C ALA A 459 2.06 13.06 -31.18
N GLU A 460 1.45 12.98 -32.38
CA GLU A 460 1.64 11.91 -33.35
C GLU A 460 3.12 11.74 -33.75
N ASP A 461 3.88 12.84 -33.84
CA ASP A 461 5.33 12.77 -34.08
C ASP A 461 6.03 11.97 -32.98
N TYR A 462 5.72 12.25 -31.70
CA TYR A 462 6.34 11.57 -30.55
C TYR A 462 5.92 10.10 -30.46
N LEU A 463 4.64 9.79 -30.72
CA LEU A 463 4.14 8.41 -30.74
C LEU A 463 4.85 7.57 -31.81
N ASN A 464 5.14 8.16 -32.98
CA ASN A 464 5.92 7.53 -34.05
C ASN A 464 7.46 7.59 -33.86
N GLY A 465 7.95 7.99 -32.68
CA GLY A 465 9.39 8.03 -32.36
C GLY A 465 10.16 9.25 -32.91
N LEU A 466 9.47 10.19 -33.58
CA LEU A 466 10.05 11.48 -33.94
C LEU A 466 10.14 12.39 -32.69
N ASN A 467 10.84 13.52 -32.81
CA ASN A 467 11.01 14.53 -31.76
C ASN A 467 11.50 14.01 -30.38
N GLY A 468 12.07 12.79 -30.33
CA GLY A 468 12.58 12.15 -29.11
C GLY A 468 11.72 10.99 -28.58
N GLY A 469 10.56 10.72 -29.17
CA GLY A 469 9.66 9.63 -28.76
C GLY A 469 8.67 10.00 -27.65
N ALA A 470 7.73 9.09 -27.40
CA ALA A 470 6.76 9.19 -26.32
C ALA A 470 7.26 8.48 -25.04
N TYR A 471 6.78 8.97 -23.89
CA TYR A 471 7.20 8.52 -22.57
C TYR A 471 6.01 8.38 -21.62
N PHE A 472 6.06 7.44 -20.69
CA PHE A 472 5.15 7.40 -19.55
C PHE A 472 5.65 8.31 -18.43
N GLY A 473 4.86 9.31 -18.07
CA GLY A 473 5.19 10.39 -17.15
C GLY A 473 4.50 10.31 -15.79
N GLY A 474 4.03 9.13 -15.38
CA GLY A 474 3.42 8.91 -14.07
C GLY A 474 4.39 9.19 -12.91
N PRO A 475 3.95 9.86 -11.82
CA PRO A 475 4.84 10.30 -10.74
C PRO A 475 5.51 9.15 -9.96
N HIS A 476 4.84 8.01 -9.76
CA HIS A 476 5.45 6.85 -9.11
C HIS A 476 6.48 6.20 -10.04
N ALA A 477 6.16 6.02 -11.32
CA ALA A 477 7.08 5.50 -12.33
C ALA A 477 8.32 6.40 -12.49
N ILE A 478 8.15 7.72 -12.53
CA ILE A 478 9.26 8.70 -12.51
C ILE A 478 10.08 8.56 -11.22
N ALA A 479 9.47 8.33 -10.05
CA ALA A 479 10.20 8.12 -8.81
C ALA A 479 11.02 6.80 -8.83
N ALA A 480 10.47 5.74 -9.44
CA ALA A 480 11.14 4.44 -9.57
C ALA A 480 12.31 4.44 -10.57
N TYR A 481 12.20 5.17 -11.69
CA TYR A 481 13.21 5.21 -12.76
C TYR A 481 14.12 6.46 -12.74
N GLY A 482 13.70 7.52 -12.04
CA GLY A 482 14.38 8.82 -11.94
C GLY A 482 14.05 9.82 -13.05
N LYS A 483 13.21 9.47 -14.03
CA LYS A 483 12.79 10.28 -15.19
C LYS A 483 11.59 9.63 -15.89
N PRO A 484 10.93 10.27 -16.89
CA PRO A 484 9.88 9.62 -17.69
C PRO A 484 10.37 8.32 -18.37
N ILE A 485 9.49 7.33 -18.47
CA ILE A 485 9.80 5.98 -18.98
C ILE A 485 9.70 5.95 -20.51
N PRO A 486 10.75 5.59 -21.27
CA PRO A 486 10.67 5.51 -22.73
C PRO A 486 9.72 4.40 -23.21
N LEU A 487 8.80 4.75 -24.11
CA LEU A 487 7.82 3.83 -24.70
C LEU A 487 8.21 3.44 -26.13
N SER A 488 7.67 2.31 -26.60
CA SER A 488 7.93 1.86 -27.97
C SER A 488 7.32 2.79 -29.02
N HIS A 489 8.06 2.93 -30.12
CA HIS A 489 7.71 3.64 -31.34
C HIS A 489 7.63 2.70 -32.57
N GLN A 490 7.90 1.40 -32.40
CA GLN A 490 7.86 0.37 -33.46
C GLN A 490 6.76 -0.68 -33.19
N GLY A 491 5.81 -0.32 -32.34
CA GLY A 491 4.66 -1.09 -31.88
C GLY A 491 3.68 -0.12 -31.21
N SER A 492 2.80 -0.63 -30.34
CA SER A 492 1.93 0.25 -29.55
C SER A 492 2.72 0.96 -28.43
N PRO A 493 2.41 2.24 -28.10
CA PRO A 493 2.88 2.91 -26.87
C PRO A 493 2.36 2.26 -25.57
N SER A 494 1.53 1.21 -25.63
CA SER A 494 1.27 0.28 -24.51
C SER A 494 2.51 -0.47 -24.00
N HIS A 495 3.67 -0.34 -24.66
CA HIS A 495 4.88 -1.11 -24.37
C HIS A 495 6.09 -0.22 -24.08
N LEU A 496 7.06 -0.79 -23.35
CA LEU A 496 8.35 -0.20 -23.03
C LEU A 496 9.34 -0.33 -24.20
N ASP A 497 10.21 0.66 -24.39
CA ASP A 497 11.15 0.68 -25.53
C ASP A 497 12.22 -0.43 -25.43
N ARG A 498 12.23 -1.31 -26.44
CA ARG A 498 13.15 -2.47 -26.54
C ARG A 498 14.63 -2.15 -26.73
N PHE A 499 14.99 -0.91 -27.08
CA PHE A 499 16.39 -0.49 -27.23
C PHE A 499 16.93 0.11 -25.93
N VAL A 500 16.06 0.72 -25.12
CA VAL A 500 16.37 1.15 -23.75
C VAL A 500 16.42 -0.06 -22.81
N PHE A 501 15.36 -0.85 -22.77
CA PHE A 501 15.21 -1.97 -21.85
C PHE A 501 15.62 -3.27 -22.55
N SER A 502 16.90 -3.62 -22.47
CA SER A 502 17.50 -4.72 -23.25
C SER A 502 18.52 -5.56 -22.47
N GLY A 503 18.77 -6.78 -22.97
CA GLY A 503 19.73 -7.72 -22.38
C GLY A 503 19.29 -8.17 -20.98
N ASN A 504 20.11 -7.93 -19.97
CA ASN A 504 19.75 -8.27 -18.59
C ASN A 504 18.69 -7.32 -17.98
N ASP A 505 18.32 -6.24 -18.68
CA ASP A 505 17.35 -5.24 -18.24
C ASP A 505 16.05 -5.26 -19.06
N TYR A 506 15.72 -6.38 -19.70
CA TYR A 506 14.39 -6.61 -20.26
C TYR A 506 13.31 -6.49 -19.17
N LYS A 507 12.12 -6.04 -19.57
CA LYS A 507 10.92 -5.88 -18.75
C LYS A 507 9.82 -6.81 -19.27
N LEU A 508 8.76 -6.97 -18.49
CA LEU A 508 7.62 -7.81 -18.89
C LEU A 508 6.92 -7.17 -20.11
N MET A 509 6.67 -5.86 -20.08
CA MET A 509 5.97 -5.05 -21.09
C MET A 509 6.86 -4.56 -22.24
N ASN A 510 7.96 -5.25 -22.54
CA ASN A 510 8.73 -5.01 -23.77
C ASN A 510 7.92 -5.46 -25.00
N ASP A 511 7.91 -4.66 -26.07
CA ASP A 511 7.11 -4.96 -27.29
C ASP A 511 7.66 -6.09 -28.18
N LYS A 512 8.96 -6.40 -28.10
CA LYS A 512 9.59 -7.47 -28.88
C LYS A 512 10.95 -7.88 -28.33
N SER A 513 11.34 -9.12 -28.61
CA SER A 513 12.70 -9.63 -28.49
C SER A 513 13.63 -9.04 -29.56
N PRO A 514 14.78 -8.47 -29.16
CA PRO A 514 15.94 -8.33 -30.04
C PRO A 514 17.08 -9.31 -29.70
N GLY A 515 16.95 -10.21 -28.73
CA GLY A 515 18.08 -11.08 -28.36
C GLY A 515 17.89 -12.04 -27.18
N THR A 516 18.98 -12.76 -26.88
CA THR A 516 19.04 -13.89 -25.95
C THR A 516 18.69 -13.53 -24.51
N GLY A 517 17.84 -14.35 -23.87
CA GLY A 517 17.59 -14.35 -22.43
C GLY A 517 16.24 -13.75 -22.01
N TRP A 518 15.42 -13.27 -22.95
CA TRP A 518 14.13 -12.60 -22.67
C TRP A 518 13.12 -13.51 -21.93
N HIS A 519 13.13 -14.82 -22.20
CA HIS A 519 12.34 -15.83 -21.48
C HIS A 519 12.57 -15.85 -19.95
N ASN A 520 13.66 -15.28 -19.45
CA ASN A 520 13.94 -15.22 -18.00
C ASN A 520 13.18 -14.08 -17.29
N VAL A 521 12.59 -13.12 -18.02
CA VAL A 521 11.80 -12.04 -17.41
C VAL A 521 10.41 -12.52 -17.08
N ARG A 522 10.28 -13.21 -15.94
CA ARG A 522 8.99 -13.70 -15.42
C ARG A 522 8.46 -12.88 -14.25
N PHE A 523 8.93 -11.63 -14.11
CA PHE A 523 8.60 -10.74 -13.00
C PHE A 523 8.16 -9.35 -13.46
N ILE A 524 7.26 -8.74 -12.69
CA ILE A 524 6.94 -7.31 -12.80
C ILE A 524 8.12 -6.54 -12.22
N SER A 525 8.72 -5.64 -13.00
CA SER A 525 9.81 -4.77 -12.53
C SER A 525 9.29 -3.65 -11.61
N PRO A 526 10.17 -3.01 -10.82
CA PRO A 526 9.79 -1.83 -10.02
C PRO A 526 9.20 -0.68 -10.84
N ILE A 527 9.55 -0.57 -12.13
CA ILE A 527 8.99 0.44 -13.04
C ILE A 527 7.54 0.10 -13.37
N GLU A 528 7.27 -1.13 -13.79
CA GLU A 528 5.91 -1.59 -14.14
C GLU A 528 5.00 -1.64 -12.92
N TYR A 529 5.53 -2.06 -11.77
CA TYR A 529 4.85 -1.97 -10.47
C TYR A 529 4.44 -0.53 -10.16
N ALA A 530 5.34 0.44 -10.36
CA ALA A 530 5.06 1.85 -10.12
C ALA A 530 4.10 2.46 -11.17
N MET A 531 4.14 2.01 -12.43
CA MET A 531 3.14 2.37 -13.45
C MET A 531 1.74 1.92 -13.04
N LEU A 532 1.58 0.73 -12.43
CA LEU A 532 0.31 0.28 -11.87
C LEU A 532 -0.15 1.16 -10.69
N GLN A 533 0.77 1.65 -9.85
CA GLN A 533 0.41 2.62 -8.80
C GLN A 533 -0.10 3.94 -9.40
N ASP A 534 0.51 4.42 -10.50
CA ASP A 534 0.04 5.60 -11.23
C ASP A 534 -1.34 5.38 -11.89
N LEU A 535 -1.65 4.17 -12.35
CA LEU A 535 -2.98 3.77 -12.82
C LEU A 535 -4.04 3.64 -11.71
N GLY A 536 -3.69 3.91 -10.45
CA GLY A 536 -4.60 3.96 -9.31
C GLY A 536 -4.70 2.69 -8.49
N PHE A 537 -3.94 1.64 -8.81
CA PHE A 537 -3.99 0.38 -8.07
C PHE A 537 -3.35 0.48 -6.68
N THR A 538 -4.03 -0.09 -5.68
CA THR A 538 -3.37 -0.39 -4.40
C THR A 538 -2.52 -1.65 -4.58
N MET A 539 -1.22 -1.47 -4.67
CA MET A 539 -0.27 -2.56 -4.86
C MET A 539 0.17 -3.17 -3.51
N ARG A 540 0.40 -4.49 -3.49
CA ARG A 540 1.02 -5.21 -2.39
C ARG A 540 2.46 -4.70 -2.21
N PRO A 541 2.86 -4.24 -1.01
CA PRO A 541 4.26 -3.88 -0.73
C PRO A 541 5.19 -4.97 -1.22
N GLU A 542 6.19 -4.60 -2.03
CA GLU A 542 7.12 -5.56 -2.61
C GLU A 542 7.69 -6.48 -1.52
N PRO A 543 7.84 -7.80 -1.78
CA PRO A 543 8.53 -8.66 -0.85
C PRO A 543 9.95 -8.12 -0.67
N ILE A 544 10.29 -7.73 0.57
CA ILE A 544 11.63 -7.31 0.93
C ILE A 544 12.59 -8.44 0.53
N SER A 545 13.56 -8.08 -0.31
CA SER A 545 14.53 -8.95 -1.00
C SER A 545 15.21 -9.99 -0.12
#